data_AF-A0A353KR22-F1
#
_entry.id   AF-A0A353KR22-F1
#
_cell.length_a   1.000
_cell.length_b   1.000
_cell.length_c   1.000
_cell.angle_alpha   90.00
_cell.angle_beta   90.00
_cell.angle_gamma   90.00
#
_symmetry.space_group_name_H-M   'P 1'
#
loop_
_entity.id
_entity.type
_entity.pdbx_description
1 polymer ?
#
loop_
_entity_poly.entity_id
_entity_poly.type
_entity_poly.pdbx_seq_one_letter_code
_entity_poly.pdbx_strand_id
1 'polypeptide(L)'
;MKKFFKEFKAFISRGNVMDMAVGVIIGGAFSAIVTALTNHILMPVINWVIAAIVGKDGMAGAVTFLSKVYTLDEAGQVVVDANGAQVIDMASSIYINWGAFITAIINFILIALVLFMIIKSFNNIKSANNSRYCGYTKEEYFELRKQGKSQKDVEALAKERDEKAAEEAAKKAEEEAAKAALPTRTEALLADILEELKKD
;
A
#
# COMPACT_ATOMS: atom_id res chain seq x y z
N MET A 1 -11.82 -6.77 -38.43
CA MET A 1 -11.48 -7.54 -37.21
C MET A 1 -10.04 -8.06 -37.19
N LYS A 2 -9.50 -8.70 -38.25
CA LYS A 2 -8.11 -9.21 -38.26
C LYS A 2 -7.04 -8.12 -38.04
N LYS A 3 -7.27 -6.90 -38.56
CA LYS A 3 -6.37 -5.74 -38.40
C LYS A 3 -6.26 -5.29 -36.93
N PHE A 4 -7.40 -5.12 -36.26
CA PHE A 4 -7.47 -4.80 -34.83
C PHE A 4 -6.78 -5.85 -33.95
N PHE A 5 -7.02 -7.14 -34.20
CA PHE A 5 -6.36 -8.20 -33.43
C PHE A 5 -4.83 -8.22 -33.61
N LYS A 6 -4.33 -7.87 -34.80
CA LYS A 6 -2.91 -7.78 -35.09
C LYS A 6 -2.27 -6.56 -34.41
N GLU A 7 -2.95 -5.42 -34.44
CA GLU A 7 -2.55 -4.19 -33.74
C GLU A 7 -2.60 -4.36 -32.22
N PHE A 8 -3.65 -5.03 -31.70
CA PHE A 8 -3.79 -5.37 -30.29
C PHE A 8 -2.67 -6.32 -29.84
N LYS A 9 -2.43 -7.42 -30.56
CA LYS A 9 -1.31 -8.34 -30.25
C LYS A 9 0.02 -7.59 -30.24
N ALA A 10 0.28 -6.74 -31.23
CA ALA A 10 1.49 -5.92 -31.31
C ALA A 10 1.61 -4.92 -30.14
N PHE A 11 0.49 -4.41 -29.62
CA PHE A 11 0.43 -3.52 -28.48
C PHE A 11 0.75 -4.23 -27.16
N ILE A 12 0.10 -5.36 -26.86
CA ILE A 12 0.37 -6.12 -25.62
C ILE A 12 1.72 -6.84 -25.65
N SER A 13 2.26 -7.15 -26.83
CA SER A 13 3.63 -7.66 -26.95
C SER A 13 4.71 -6.61 -26.63
N ARG A 14 4.34 -5.35 -26.41
CA ARG A 14 5.26 -4.37 -25.81
C ARG A 14 5.50 -4.79 -24.36
N GLY A 15 6.69 -5.30 -24.05
CA GLY A 15 7.03 -5.83 -22.72
C GLY A 15 6.70 -4.87 -21.57
N ASN A 16 6.98 -3.57 -21.75
CA ASN A 16 6.67 -2.53 -20.76
C ASN A 16 5.16 -2.39 -20.44
N VAL A 17 4.27 -2.74 -21.37
CA VAL A 17 2.81 -2.68 -21.15
C VAL A 17 2.32 -3.94 -20.42
N MET A 18 2.85 -5.11 -20.77
CA MET A 18 2.47 -6.38 -20.16
C MET A 18 2.85 -6.43 -18.69
N ASP A 19 4.10 -6.07 -18.36
CA ASP A 19 4.59 -6.13 -16.97
C ASP A 19 3.88 -5.11 -16.08
N MET A 20 3.56 -3.92 -16.62
CA MET A 20 2.79 -2.92 -15.91
C MET A 20 1.34 -3.36 -15.69
N ALA A 21 0.71 -3.98 -16.70
CA ALA A 21 -0.66 -4.49 -16.61
C ALA A 21 -0.77 -5.62 -15.58
N VAL A 22 0.18 -6.56 -15.57
CA VAL A 22 0.22 -7.65 -14.60
C VAL A 22 0.40 -7.10 -13.19
N GLY A 23 1.28 -6.10 -13.00
CA GLY A 23 1.47 -5.43 -11.71
C GLY A 23 0.19 -4.78 -11.16
N VAL A 24 -0.57 -4.08 -12.00
CA VAL A 24 -1.84 -3.44 -11.60
C VAL A 24 -2.91 -4.47 -11.25
N ILE A 25 -3.05 -5.54 -12.05
CA ILE A 25 -4.05 -6.59 -11.83
C ILE A 25 -3.75 -7.37 -10.53
N ILE A 26 -2.49 -7.77 -10.33
CA ILE A 26 -2.07 -8.48 -9.11
C ILE A 26 -2.18 -7.55 -7.90
N GLY A 27 -1.79 -6.28 -8.02
CA GLY A 27 -1.91 -5.29 -6.96
C GLY A 27 -3.37 -5.09 -6.51
N GLY A 28 -4.30 -4.98 -7.46
CA GLY A 28 -5.74 -4.88 -7.17
C GLY A 28 -6.30 -6.12 -6.49
N ALA A 29 -6.00 -7.31 -7.01
CA ALA A 29 -6.46 -8.57 -6.43
C ALA A 29 -5.88 -8.81 -5.03
N PHE A 30 -4.60 -8.52 -4.83
CA PHE A 30 -3.94 -8.65 -3.53
C PHE A 30 -4.50 -7.68 -2.50
N SER A 31 -4.73 -6.42 -2.88
CA SER A 31 -5.38 -5.43 -2.02
C SER A 31 -6.77 -5.91 -1.56
N ALA A 32 -7.56 -6.48 -2.46
CA ALA A 32 -8.87 -7.05 -2.12
C ALA A 32 -8.78 -8.19 -1.08
N ILE A 33 -7.77 -9.06 -1.18
CA ILE A 33 -7.52 -10.12 -0.19
C ILE A 33 -7.17 -9.52 1.18
N VAL A 34 -6.30 -8.51 1.21
CA VAL A 34 -5.91 -7.82 2.45
C VAL A 34 -7.11 -7.11 3.08
N THR A 35 -7.93 -6.44 2.27
CA THR A 35 -9.17 -5.80 2.74
C THR A 35 -10.15 -6.84 3.28
N ALA A 36 -10.34 -7.97 2.60
CA ALA A 36 -11.23 -9.04 3.08
C ALA A 36 -10.74 -9.64 4.41
N LEU A 37 -9.45 -9.91 4.54
CA LEU A 37 -8.83 -10.38 5.79
C LEU A 37 -9.04 -9.36 6.93
N THR A 38 -8.85 -8.08 6.63
CA THR A 38 -8.99 -7.03 7.65
C THR A 38 -10.44 -6.84 8.07
N ASN A 39 -11.35 -6.74 7.12
CA ASN A 39 -12.76 -6.46 7.38
C ASN A 39 -13.51 -7.65 7.97
N HIS A 40 -13.20 -8.88 7.54
CA HIS A 40 -13.98 -10.06 7.94
C HIS A 40 -13.35 -10.89 9.06
N ILE A 41 -12.03 -10.77 9.28
CA ILE A 41 -11.34 -11.56 10.32
C ILE A 41 -10.83 -10.66 11.43
N LEU A 42 -10.13 -9.58 11.10
CA LEU A 42 -9.52 -8.73 12.13
C LEU A 42 -10.52 -7.78 12.79
N MET A 43 -11.40 -7.12 12.03
CA MET A 43 -12.41 -6.22 12.60
C MET A 43 -13.30 -6.90 13.65
N PRO A 44 -13.86 -8.11 13.44
CA PRO A 44 -14.64 -8.78 14.48
C PRO A 44 -13.85 -9.06 15.76
N VAL A 45 -12.60 -9.52 15.63
CA VAL A 45 -11.72 -9.78 16.77
C VAL A 45 -11.42 -8.49 17.53
N ILE A 46 -11.17 -7.40 16.80
CA ILE A 46 -10.81 -6.11 17.40
C ILE A 46 -12.03 -5.44 18.02
N ASN A 47 -13.18 -5.47 17.37
CA ASN A 47 -14.43 -4.98 17.94
C ASN A 47 -14.78 -5.75 19.23
N TRP A 48 -14.51 -7.05 19.27
CA TRP A 48 -14.65 -7.84 20.49
C TRP A 48 -13.68 -7.39 21.59
N VAL A 49 -12.41 -7.14 21.27
CA VAL A 49 -11.42 -6.61 22.22
C VAL A 49 -11.78 -5.20 22.71
N ILE A 50 -12.20 -4.31 21.82
CA ILE A 50 -12.63 -2.94 22.16
C ILE A 50 -13.88 -3.01 23.04
N ALA A 51 -14.85 -3.87 22.71
CA ALA A 51 -16.05 -4.04 23.53
C ALA A 51 -15.72 -4.57 24.94
N ALA A 52 -14.69 -5.41 25.08
CA ALA A 52 -14.22 -5.91 26.37
C ALA A 52 -13.51 -4.83 27.22
N ILE A 53 -12.87 -3.84 26.59
CA ILE A 53 -12.11 -2.79 27.28
C ILE A 53 -12.97 -1.53 27.54
N VAL A 54 -13.81 -1.14 26.58
CA VAL A 54 -14.55 0.14 26.56
C VAL A 54 -16.06 -0.04 26.81
N GLY A 55 -16.58 -1.27 26.72
CA GLY A 55 -18.00 -1.59 26.90
C GLY A 55 -18.73 -1.85 25.57
N LYS A 56 -19.95 -2.37 25.67
CA LYS A 56 -20.73 -2.94 24.55
C LYS A 56 -21.09 -1.92 23.45
N ASP A 57 -21.14 -0.63 23.78
CA ASP A 57 -21.41 0.47 22.85
C ASP A 57 -20.15 1.11 22.23
N GLY A 58 -18.95 0.64 22.62
CA GLY A 58 -17.66 1.06 22.06
C GLY A 58 -17.51 2.58 21.95
N MET A 59 -17.01 3.04 20.80
CA MET A 59 -16.92 4.47 20.44
C MET A 59 -18.15 4.98 19.67
N ALA A 60 -19.21 4.17 19.51
CA ALA A 60 -20.39 4.55 18.72
C ALA A 60 -21.19 5.70 19.36
N GLY A 61 -21.05 5.90 20.67
CA GLY A 61 -21.66 7.02 21.40
C GLY A 61 -20.91 8.36 21.26
N ALA A 62 -19.74 8.39 20.62
CA ALA A 62 -18.98 9.63 20.40
C ALA A 62 -19.58 10.44 19.22
N VAL A 63 -20.83 10.86 19.38
CA VAL A 63 -21.54 11.68 18.39
C VAL A 63 -21.87 13.04 19.01
N THR A 64 -21.33 14.09 18.40
CA THR A 64 -21.68 15.47 18.78
C THR A 64 -22.75 15.97 17.82
N PHE A 65 -23.95 16.26 18.34
CA PHE A 65 -25.02 16.86 17.54
C PHE A 65 -24.87 18.38 17.51
N LEU A 66 -24.81 18.96 16.32
CA LEU A 66 -24.80 20.41 16.09
C LEU A 66 -26.24 20.93 15.89
N SER A 67 -27.11 20.11 15.30
CA SER A 67 -28.56 20.31 15.28
C SER A 67 -29.25 18.98 15.45
N LYS A 68 -30.09 18.85 16.48
CA LYS A 68 -30.91 17.66 16.70
C LYS A 68 -32.24 17.86 16.00
N VAL A 69 -32.51 17.04 15.00
CA VAL A 69 -33.84 16.90 14.40
C VAL A 69 -34.40 15.58 14.90
N TYR A 70 -35.56 15.61 15.52
CA TYR A 70 -36.22 14.40 16.01
C TYR A 70 -37.10 13.83 14.91
N THR A 71 -37.18 12.50 14.81
CA THR A 71 -38.13 11.86 13.90
C THR A 71 -39.54 12.21 14.35
N LEU A 72 -40.33 12.76 13.44
CA LEU A 72 -41.75 13.04 13.63
C LEU A 72 -42.56 11.88 13.02
N ASP A 73 -43.62 11.44 13.69
CA ASP A 73 -44.59 10.52 13.09
C ASP A 73 -45.48 11.23 12.04
N GLU A 74 -46.32 10.47 11.32
CA GLU A 74 -47.30 11.02 10.36
C GLU A 74 -48.28 12.03 10.99
N ALA A 75 -48.38 12.09 12.33
CA ALA A 75 -49.21 13.02 13.09
C ALA A 75 -48.42 14.23 13.65
N GLY A 76 -47.13 14.36 13.33
CA GLY A 76 -46.27 15.47 13.76
C GLY A 76 -45.83 15.40 15.23
N GLN A 77 -45.95 14.25 15.91
CA GLN A 77 -45.45 14.02 17.25
C GLN A 77 -44.02 13.45 17.21
N VAL A 78 -43.20 13.83 18.18
CA VAL A 78 -41.83 13.32 18.32
C VAL A 78 -41.89 11.84 18.69
N VAL A 79 -41.34 10.98 17.83
CA VAL A 79 -41.24 9.54 18.10
C VAL A 79 -40.28 9.31 19.26
N VAL A 80 -40.73 8.51 20.22
CA VAL A 80 -40.00 8.19 21.46
C VAL A 80 -39.70 6.69 21.47
N ASP A 81 -38.45 6.32 21.73
CA ASP A 81 -38.02 4.93 21.87
C ASP A 81 -38.65 4.25 23.10
N ALA A 82 -38.56 2.93 23.18
CA ALA A 82 -39.07 2.10 24.27
C ALA A 82 -38.60 2.51 25.69
N ASN A 83 -37.57 3.33 25.81
CA ASN A 83 -37.02 3.86 27.06
C ASN A 83 -37.45 5.30 27.37
N GLY A 84 -38.37 5.89 26.59
CA GLY A 84 -38.80 7.28 26.74
C GLY A 84 -37.81 8.32 26.22
N ALA A 85 -36.81 7.91 25.45
CA ALA A 85 -35.84 8.80 24.80
C ALA A 85 -36.33 9.23 23.41
N GLN A 86 -36.22 10.52 23.09
CA GLN A 86 -36.62 11.04 21.78
C GLN A 86 -35.70 10.49 20.70
N VAL A 87 -36.28 9.88 19.66
CA VAL A 87 -35.54 9.29 18.55
C VAL A 87 -35.02 10.43 17.68
N ILE A 88 -33.69 10.55 17.61
CA ILE A 88 -33.02 11.55 16.78
C ILE A 88 -32.97 11.01 15.36
N ASP A 89 -33.50 11.77 14.41
CA ASP A 89 -33.36 11.45 13.00
C ASP A 89 -31.93 11.70 12.55
N MET A 90 -31.15 10.62 12.40
CA MET A 90 -29.78 10.68 11.89
C MET A 90 -29.72 11.11 10.41
N ALA A 91 -30.82 11.13 9.66
CA ALA A 91 -30.81 11.61 8.27
C ALA A 91 -30.99 13.13 8.18
N SER A 92 -31.80 13.70 9.07
CA SER A 92 -32.12 15.14 9.10
C SER A 92 -31.31 15.94 10.11
N SER A 93 -30.62 15.28 11.04
CA SER A 93 -29.76 15.93 12.02
C SER A 93 -28.37 16.23 11.46
N ILE A 94 -27.80 17.35 11.90
CA ILE A 94 -26.42 17.71 11.59
C ILE A 94 -25.57 17.27 12.79
N TYR A 95 -24.70 16.29 12.60
CA TYR A 95 -23.84 15.76 13.66
C TYR A 95 -22.45 15.40 13.14
N ILE A 96 -21.50 15.37 14.07
CA ILE A 96 -20.14 14.88 13.84
C ILE A 96 -20.02 13.53 14.53
N ASN A 97 -19.75 12.49 13.75
CA ASN A 97 -19.54 11.13 14.25
C ASN A 97 -18.05 10.88 14.51
N TRP A 98 -17.59 11.24 15.70
CA TRP A 98 -16.21 10.97 16.14
C TRP A 98 -15.94 9.47 16.26
N GLY A 99 -16.95 8.68 16.62
CA GLY A 99 -16.86 7.23 16.67
C GLY A 99 -16.45 6.60 15.33
N ALA A 100 -17.14 6.99 14.27
CA ALA A 100 -16.84 6.54 12.90
C ALA A 100 -15.46 7.02 12.44
N PHE A 101 -15.09 8.25 12.78
CA PHE A 101 -13.79 8.80 12.41
C PHE A 101 -12.62 8.06 13.07
N ILE A 102 -12.68 7.83 14.39
CA ILE A 102 -11.62 7.10 15.09
C ILE A 102 -11.60 5.64 14.66
N THR A 103 -12.77 5.04 14.38
CA THR A 103 -12.87 3.69 13.79
C THR A 103 -12.17 3.62 12.44
N ALA A 104 -12.33 4.63 11.58
CA ALA A 104 -11.64 4.71 10.30
C ALA A 104 -10.11 4.84 10.46
N ILE A 105 -9.64 5.63 11.43
CA ILE A 105 -8.20 5.73 11.75
C ILE A 105 -7.65 4.37 12.21
N ILE A 106 -8.35 3.70 13.13
CA ILE A 106 -7.96 2.37 13.60
C ILE A 106 -7.88 1.40 12.42
N ASN A 107 -8.89 1.39 11.54
CA ASN A 107 -8.89 0.56 10.34
C ASN A 107 -7.68 0.84 9.43
N PHE A 108 -7.37 2.11 9.19
CA PHE A 108 -6.21 2.49 8.37
C PHE A 108 -4.90 1.94 8.94
N ILE A 109 -4.68 2.12 10.25
CA ILE A 109 -3.47 1.60 10.94
C ILE A 109 -3.43 0.07 10.87
N LEU A 110 -4.58 -0.61 10.99
CA LEU A 110 -4.65 -2.06 10.90
C LEU A 110 -4.32 -2.58 9.51
N ILE A 111 -4.90 -2.00 8.45
CA ILE A 111 -4.58 -2.38 7.07
C ILE A 111 -3.08 -2.21 6.82
N ALA A 112 -2.49 -1.10 7.27
CA ALA A 112 -1.05 -0.86 7.15
C ALA A 112 -0.23 -1.91 7.91
N LEU A 113 -0.62 -2.27 9.13
CA LEU A 113 0.05 -3.28 9.95
C LEU A 113 -0.05 -4.69 9.34
N VAL A 114 -1.21 -5.05 8.79
CA VAL A 114 -1.41 -6.33 8.10
C VAL A 114 -0.57 -6.39 6.84
N LEU A 115 -0.59 -5.34 6.02
CA LEU A 115 0.23 -5.26 4.82
C LEU A 115 1.72 -5.39 5.17
N PHE A 116 2.16 -4.72 6.23
CA PHE A 116 3.51 -4.84 6.77
C PHE A 116 3.83 -6.27 7.21
N MET A 117 2.95 -6.92 7.97
CA MET A 117 3.16 -8.33 8.38
C MET A 117 3.26 -9.26 7.17
N ILE A 118 2.45 -9.05 6.14
CA ILE A 118 2.50 -9.88 4.94
C ILE A 118 3.82 -9.67 4.21
N ILE A 119 4.21 -8.42 3.92
CA ILE A 119 5.48 -8.10 3.26
C ILE A 119 6.66 -8.63 4.07
N LYS A 120 6.62 -8.47 5.41
CA LYS A 120 7.63 -9.00 6.32
C LYS A 120 7.70 -10.52 6.26
N SER A 121 6.56 -11.21 6.21
CA SER A 121 6.52 -12.67 6.09
C SER A 121 7.12 -13.14 4.77
N PHE A 122 6.79 -12.48 3.66
CA PHE A 122 7.39 -12.76 2.36
C PHE A 122 8.90 -12.49 2.34
N ASN A 123 9.34 -11.38 2.94
CA ASN A 123 10.77 -11.04 3.00
C ASN A 123 11.56 -12.00 3.90
N ASN A 124 10.95 -12.45 5.01
CA ASN A 124 11.56 -13.43 5.92
C ASN A 124 11.73 -14.81 5.25
N ILE A 125 10.74 -15.25 4.47
CA ILE A 125 10.83 -16.51 3.71
C ILE A 125 11.92 -16.44 2.63
N LYS A 126 12.08 -15.30 1.95
CA LYS A 126 13.17 -15.10 0.99
C LYS A 126 14.54 -15.10 1.68
N SER A 127 14.67 -14.44 2.83
CA SER A 127 15.91 -14.38 3.60
C SER A 127 16.33 -15.75 4.16
N ALA A 128 15.37 -16.58 4.58
CA ALA A 128 15.64 -17.92 5.09
C ALA A 128 16.23 -18.87 4.03
N ASN A 129 15.91 -18.67 2.74
CA ASN A 129 16.52 -19.41 1.64
C ASN A 129 17.90 -18.83 1.25
N ASN A 130 18.09 -17.52 1.42
CA ASN A 130 19.31 -16.82 1.02
C ASN A 130 20.48 -16.96 2.03
N SER A 131 20.16 -17.12 3.33
CA SER A 131 21.18 -17.24 4.40
C SER A 131 21.90 -18.58 4.41
N ARG A 132 21.28 -19.65 3.90
CA ARG A 132 21.90 -21.00 3.86
C ARG A 132 22.88 -21.17 2.71
N TYR A 133 22.74 -20.37 1.65
CA TYR A 133 23.52 -20.47 0.42
C TYR A 133 24.31 -19.20 0.09
N CYS A 134 24.50 -18.30 1.06
CA CYS A 134 25.30 -17.09 0.92
C CYS A 134 24.93 -16.28 -0.33
N GLY A 135 23.64 -16.08 -0.64
CA GLY A 135 23.29 -15.33 -1.86
C GLY A 135 23.32 -16.12 -3.17
N TYR A 136 23.75 -17.38 -3.19
CA TYR A 136 23.80 -18.24 -4.39
C TYR A 136 22.58 -19.16 -4.49
N THR A 137 22.27 -19.61 -5.70
CA THR A 137 21.29 -20.68 -5.87
C THR A 137 21.81 -21.97 -5.23
N LYS A 138 20.89 -22.87 -4.83
CA LYS A 138 21.26 -24.14 -4.20
C LYS A 138 22.28 -24.92 -5.03
N GLU A 139 22.12 -24.93 -6.35
CA GLU A 139 22.96 -25.67 -7.29
C GLU A 139 24.37 -25.07 -7.39
N GLU A 140 24.48 -23.76 -7.61
CA GLU A 140 25.77 -23.04 -7.68
C GLU A 140 26.57 -23.15 -6.37
N TYR A 141 25.89 -23.10 -5.22
CA TYR A 141 26.56 -23.29 -3.92
C TYR A 141 27.21 -24.68 -3.82
N PHE A 142 26.51 -25.73 -4.26
CA PHE A 142 27.08 -27.09 -4.25
C PHE A 142 28.22 -27.24 -5.27
N GLU A 143 28.18 -26.53 -6.39
CA GLU A 143 29.30 -26.49 -7.35
C GLU A 143 30.52 -25.80 -6.78
N LEU A 144 30.36 -24.65 -6.11
CA LEU A 144 31.47 -23.96 -5.41
C LEU A 144 32.08 -24.85 -4.31
N ARG A 145 31.25 -25.63 -3.61
CA ARG A 145 31.70 -26.64 -2.65
C ARG A 145 32.43 -27.82 -3.32
N LYS A 146 31.97 -28.29 -4.49
CA LYS A 146 32.67 -29.32 -5.29
C LYS A 146 33.99 -28.81 -5.84
N GLN A 147 34.10 -27.52 -6.13
CA GLN A 147 35.35 -26.83 -6.51
C GLN A 147 36.31 -26.63 -5.33
N GLY A 148 35.96 -27.12 -4.13
CA GLY A 148 36.84 -27.07 -2.95
C GLY A 148 36.80 -25.76 -2.17
N LYS A 149 35.90 -24.81 -2.50
CA LYS A 149 35.77 -23.57 -1.74
C LYS A 149 35.11 -23.83 -0.39
N SER A 150 35.70 -23.31 0.68
CA SER A 150 35.14 -23.39 2.03
C SER A 150 33.92 -22.48 2.15
N GLN A 151 33.08 -22.72 3.17
CA GLN A 151 31.90 -21.88 3.44
C GLN A 151 32.25 -20.40 3.58
N LYS A 152 33.41 -20.10 4.18
CA LYS A 152 33.92 -18.73 4.35
C LYS A 152 34.32 -18.07 3.02
N ASP A 153 34.85 -18.85 2.08
CA ASP A 153 35.26 -18.35 0.77
C ASP A 153 34.04 -18.02 -0.09
N VAL A 154 32.98 -18.84 0.01
CA VAL A 154 31.70 -18.58 -0.65
C VAL A 154 31.02 -17.35 -0.07
N GLU A 155 31.11 -17.14 1.24
CA GLU A 155 30.60 -15.95 1.92
C GLU A 155 31.37 -14.68 1.52
N ALA A 156 32.70 -14.75 1.37
CA ALA A 156 33.51 -13.64 0.88
C ALA A 156 33.13 -13.26 -0.56
N LEU A 157 32.92 -14.25 -1.45
CA LEU A 157 32.49 -14.01 -2.82
C LEU A 157 31.07 -13.43 -2.92
N ALA A 158 30.18 -13.85 -2.03
CA ALA A 158 28.84 -13.30 -1.92
C ALA A 158 28.86 -11.83 -1.54
N LYS A 159 29.66 -11.49 -0.53
CA LYS A 159 29.82 -10.11 -0.07
C LYS A 159 30.43 -9.22 -1.15
N GLU A 160 31.44 -9.70 -1.87
CA GLU A 160 32.04 -8.99 -3.00
C GLU A 160 31.04 -8.74 -4.14
N ARG A 161 30.16 -9.71 -4.42
CA ARG A 161 29.10 -9.56 -5.41
C ARG A 161 28.02 -8.56 -4.98
N ASP A 162 27.61 -8.62 -3.72
CA ASP A 162 26.58 -7.74 -3.18
C ASP A 162 27.09 -6.29 -3.08
N GLU A 163 28.38 -6.09 -2.76
CA GLU A 163 29.07 -4.79 -2.83
C GLU A 163 29.11 -4.26 -4.28
N LYS A 164 29.50 -5.09 -5.26
CA LYS A 164 29.48 -4.71 -6.68
C LYS A 164 28.07 -4.39 -7.18
N ALA A 165 27.07 -5.17 -6.78
CA ALA A 165 25.67 -4.92 -7.14
C ALA A 165 25.14 -3.62 -6.52
N ALA A 166 25.54 -3.31 -5.27
CA ALA A 166 25.22 -2.06 -4.62
C ALA A 166 25.90 -0.86 -5.31
N GLU A 167 27.17 -0.98 -5.70
CA GLU A 167 27.87 0.04 -6.49
C GLU A 167 27.23 0.25 -7.87
N GLU A 168 26.84 -0.82 -8.56
CA GLU A 168 26.13 -0.73 -9.84
C GLU A 168 24.74 -0.11 -9.69
N ALA A 169 24.01 -0.46 -8.63
CA ALA A 169 22.72 0.15 -8.33
C ALA A 169 22.86 1.64 -7.99
N ALA A 170 23.90 2.02 -7.23
CA ALA A 170 24.20 3.41 -6.92
C ALA A 170 24.58 4.19 -8.19
N LYS A 171 25.43 3.64 -9.08
CA LYS A 171 25.77 4.26 -10.36
C LYS A 171 24.56 4.40 -11.28
N LYS A 172 23.68 3.39 -11.34
CA LYS A 172 22.42 3.47 -12.11
C LYS A 172 21.48 4.50 -11.51
N ALA A 173 21.38 4.59 -10.19
CA ALA A 173 20.57 5.61 -9.52
C ALA A 173 21.14 7.01 -9.72
N GLU A 174 22.46 7.20 -9.72
CA GLU A 174 23.12 8.47 -10.07
C GLU A 174 22.95 8.81 -11.56
N GLU A 175 23.03 7.83 -12.46
CA GLU A 175 22.79 8.05 -13.90
C GLU A 175 21.32 8.38 -14.19
N GLU A 176 20.39 7.74 -13.46
CA GLU A 176 18.95 7.98 -13.56
C GLU A 176 18.57 9.32 -12.90
N ALA A 177 19.21 9.68 -11.78
CA ALA A 177 19.11 11.01 -11.17
C ALA A 177 19.73 12.10 -12.05
N ALA A 178 20.84 11.84 -12.74
CA ALA A 178 21.46 12.75 -13.69
C ALA A 178 20.61 12.94 -14.94
N LYS A 179 19.95 11.88 -15.44
CA LYS A 179 18.96 11.98 -16.54
C LYS A 179 17.70 12.72 -16.11
N ALA A 180 17.28 12.59 -14.85
CA ALA A 180 16.16 13.34 -14.27
C ALA A 180 16.51 14.81 -13.96
N ALA A 181 17.80 15.12 -13.76
CA ALA A 181 18.31 16.47 -13.50
C ALA A 181 18.69 17.24 -14.76
N LEU A 182 18.60 16.63 -15.96
CA LEU A 182 18.63 17.40 -17.21
C LEU A 182 17.42 18.34 -17.21
N PRO A 183 17.61 19.65 -17.44
CA PRO A 183 16.49 20.57 -17.46
C PRO A 183 15.48 20.03 -18.46
N THR A 184 14.25 19.84 -18.00
CA THR A 184 13.17 19.50 -18.91
C THR A 184 13.20 20.53 -20.04
N ARG A 185 12.94 20.14 -21.28
CA ARG A 185 13.02 21.03 -22.45
C ARG A 185 12.29 22.37 -22.22
N THR A 186 11.26 22.35 -21.38
CA THR A 186 10.55 23.51 -20.83
C THR A 186 11.40 24.44 -19.96
N GLU A 187 12.17 23.93 -19.01
CA GLU A 187 13.06 24.73 -18.14
C GLU A 187 14.25 25.31 -18.91
N ALA A 188 14.79 24.56 -19.88
CA ALA A 188 15.84 25.07 -20.76
C ALA A 188 15.32 26.22 -21.65
N LEU A 189 14.12 26.08 -22.22
CA LEU A 189 13.49 27.16 -23.00
C LEU A 189 13.14 28.38 -22.13
N LEU A 190 12.72 28.19 -20.89
CA LEU A 190 12.46 29.28 -19.96
C LEU A 190 13.75 30.01 -19.54
N ALA A 191 14.86 29.29 -19.41
CA ALA A 191 16.17 29.88 -19.14
C ALA A 191 16.67 30.71 -20.33
N ASP A 192 16.56 30.19 -21.55
CA ASP A 192 16.93 30.92 -22.78
C ASP A 192 16.08 32.20 -22.95
N ILE A 193 14.77 32.12 -22.72
CA ILE A 193 13.87 33.30 -22.77
C ILE A 193 14.25 34.33 -21.70
N LEU A 194 14.58 33.89 -20.48
CA LEU A 194 14.99 34.78 -19.39
C LEU A 194 16.34 35.46 -19.67
N GLU A 195 17.26 34.76 -20.30
CA GLU A 195 18.57 35.29 -20.68
C GLU A 195 18.44 36.33 -21.81
N GLU A 196 17.56 36.08 -22.79
CA GLU A 196 17.27 37.02 -23.87
C GLU A 196 16.58 38.30 -23.35
N LEU A 197 15.63 38.18 -22.41
CA LEU A 197 14.98 39.33 -21.76
C LEU A 197 15.89 40.17 -20.86
N LYS A 198 17.04 39.65 -20.41
CA LYS A 198 18.04 40.43 -19.63
C LYS A 198 19.03 41.17 -20.52
N LYS A 199 19.03 40.89 -21.82
CA LYS A 199 19.97 41.44 -22.79
C LYS A 199 19.44 42.68 -23.51
N ASP A 200 18.12 42.89 -23.47
CA ASP A 200 17.43 44.15 -23.82
C ASP A 200 17.33 45.10 -22.62
#